data_AF-A0A3M1VI35-F1
#
_entry.id   AF-A0A3M1VI35-F1
#
_cell.length_a   1.000
_cell.length_b   1.000
_cell.length_c   1.000
_cell.angle_alpha   90.00
_cell.angle_beta   90.00
_cell.angle_gamma   90.00
#
_symmetry.space_group_name_H-M   'P 1'
#
loop_
_entity.id
_entity.type
_entity.pdbx_description
1 polymer ?
#
loop_
_entity_poly.entity_id
_entity_poly.type
_entity_poly.pdbx_seq_one_letter_code
_entity_poly.pdbx_strand_id
1 'polypeptide(L)' 'MSTTADRDSILARRVAAWKKAGPLLEDIRLSELKNTDTQVVLKRLESCFNWAIRKSTPAPYSGLIEQQRIFSQLRQANK' A
#
# COMPACT_ATOMS: atom_id res chain seq x y z
N MET A 1 10.91 -25.15 25.96
CA MET A 1 11.08 -25.18 24.49
C MET A 1 9.76 -25.68 23.90
N SER A 2 9.00 -24.86 23.16
CA SER A 2 7.78 -25.37 22.48
C SER A 2 8.17 -26.28 21.32
N THR A 3 7.47 -27.39 21.16
CA THR A 3 7.82 -28.42 20.18
C THR A 3 7.46 -27.97 18.76
N THR A 4 8.02 -28.62 17.74
CA THR A 4 7.69 -28.34 16.33
C THR A 4 6.20 -28.59 16.04
N ALA A 5 5.61 -29.61 16.67
CA ALA A 5 4.18 -29.90 16.58
C ALA A 5 3.28 -28.75 17.10
N ASP A 6 3.70 -28.06 18.17
CA ASP A 6 2.97 -26.88 18.67
C ASP A 6 2.97 -25.74 17.64
N ARG A 7 4.11 -25.53 16.95
CA ARG A 7 4.24 -24.50 15.93
C ARG A 7 3.37 -24.80 14.71
N ASP A 8 3.34 -26.05 14.28
CA ASP A 8 2.54 -26.49 13.13
C ASP A 8 1.03 -26.36 13.42
N SER A 9 0.60 -26.68 14.64
CA SER A 9 -0.77 -26.47 15.12
C SER A 9 -1.17 -24.99 15.13
N ILE A 10 -0.29 -24.09 15.60
CA ILE A 10 -0.51 -22.64 15.58
C ILE A 10 -0.63 -22.12 14.14
N LEU A 11 0.24 -22.59 13.24
CA LEU A 11 0.22 -22.25 11.82
C LEU A 11 -1.09 -22.69 11.16
N ALA A 12 -1.51 -23.93 11.38
CA ALA A 12 -2.77 -24.45 10.84
C ALA A 12 -3.97 -23.62 11.29
N ARG A 13 -4.02 -23.24 12.58
CA ARG A 13 -5.07 -22.37 13.12
C ARG A 13 -5.07 -20.97 12.49
N ARG A 14 -3.89 -20.38 12.28
CA ARG A 14 -3.77 -19.07 11.60
C ARG A 14 -4.21 -19.15 10.15
N VAL A 15 -3.82 -20.21 9.42
CA VAL A 15 -4.26 -20.44 8.04
C VAL A 15 -5.78 -20.59 7.99
N ALA A 16 -6.38 -21.36 8.89
CA ALA A 16 -7.83 -21.51 8.97
C ALA A 16 -8.54 -20.17 9.26
N ALA A 17 -7.99 -19.36 10.17
CA ALA A 17 -8.51 -18.03 10.46
C ALA A 17 -8.44 -17.12 9.22
N TRP A 18 -7.33 -17.12 8.48
CA TRP A 18 -7.18 -16.34 7.25
C TRP A 18 -8.10 -16.83 6.13
N LYS A 19 -8.31 -18.14 5.99
CA LYS A 19 -9.29 -18.68 5.01
C LYS A 19 -10.71 -18.19 5.28
N LYS A 20 -11.08 -18.03 6.55
CA LYS A 20 -12.38 -17.48 6.95
C LYS A 20 -12.43 -15.96 6.81
N ALA A 21 -11.37 -15.27 7.21
CA ALA A 21 -11.32 -13.80 7.21
C ALA A 21 -11.18 -13.21 5.80
N GLY A 22 -10.48 -13.90 4.89
CA GLY A 22 -10.21 -13.40 3.54
C GLY A 22 -11.45 -12.93 2.78
N PRO A 23 -12.49 -13.77 2.63
CA PRO A 23 -13.73 -13.36 1.96
C PRO A 23 -14.42 -12.17 2.65
N LEU A 24 -14.44 -12.15 3.99
CA LEU A 24 -15.06 -11.06 4.75
C LEU A 24 -14.32 -9.73 4.56
N LEU A 25 -12.98 -9.77 4.51
CA LEU A 25 -12.15 -8.61 4.24
C LEU A 25 -12.35 -8.11 2.80
N GLU A 26 -12.57 -9.01 1.85
CA GLU A 26 -12.88 -8.63 0.47
C GLU A 26 -14.25 -7.95 0.36
N ASP A 27 -15.26 -8.44 1.07
CA ASP A 27 -16.57 -7.78 1.13
C ASP A 27 -16.47 -6.37 1.73
N ILE A 28 -15.68 -6.22 2.81
CA ILE A 28 -15.38 -4.90 3.40
C ILE A 28 -14.69 -4.02 2.37
N ARG A 29 -13.65 -4.51 1.70
CA ARG A 29 -12.90 -3.76 0.68
C ARG A 29 -13.81 -3.27 -0.45
N LEU A 30 -14.69 -4.13 -0.95
CA LEU A 30 -15.64 -3.78 -2.01
C LEU A 30 -16.68 -2.76 -1.54
N SER A 31 -17.17 -2.90 -0.31
CA SER A 31 -18.08 -1.94 0.30
C SER A 31 -17.41 -0.57 0.48
N GLU A 32 -16.20 -0.54 0.99
CA GLU A 32 -15.42 0.68 1.16
C GLU A 32 -15.13 1.33 -0.17
N LEU A 33 -14.73 0.58 -1.21
CA LEU A 33 -14.50 1.12 -2.55
C LEU A 33 -15.75 1.77 -3.15
N LYS A 34 -16.93 1.16 -2.97
CA LYS A 34 -18.20 1.72 -3.45
C LYS A 34 -18.58 3.01 -2.73
N ASN A 35 -18.27 3.10 -1.43
CA ASN A 35 -18.64 4.23 -0.59
C ASN A 35 -17.54 5.29 -0.47
N THR A 36 -16.35 5.03 -1.02
CA THR A 36 -15.23 5.98 -0.98
C THR A 36 -15.48 7.08 -1.98
N ASP A 37 -15.86 8.25 -1.48
CA ASP A 37 -15.83 9.49 -2.25
C ASP A 37 -14.38 10.00 -2.30
N THR A 38 -13.67 9.53 -3.32
CA THR A 38 -12.26 9.90 -3.58
C THR A 38 -12.09 11.41 -3.65
N GLN A 39 -13.06 12.15 -4.18
CA GLN A 39 -12.95 13.60 -4.31
C GLN A 39 -13.01 14.29 -2.94
N VAL A 40 -13.90 13.82 -2.05
CA VAL A 40 -13.98 14.32 -0.66
C VAL A 40 -12.72 14.00 0.11
N VAL A 41 -12.17 12.79 -0.03
CA VAL A 41 -10.92 12.40 0.64
C VAL A 41 -9.74 13.24 0.13
N LEU A 42 -9.61 13.43 -1.18
CA LEU A 42 -8.57 14.27 -1.77
C LEU A 42 -8.68 15.72 -1.29
N LYS A 43 -9.90 16.28 -1.23
CA LYS A 43 -10.14 17.64 -0.71
C LYS A 43 -9.73 17.76 0.76
N ARG A 44 -9.99 16.74 1.59
CA ARG A 44 -9.55 16.73 3.00
C ARG A 44 -8.03 16.67 3.14
N LEU A 45 -7.35 15.97 2.23
CA LEU A 45 -5.89 15.80 2.26
C LEU A 45 -5.12 16.90 1.51
N GLU A 46 -5.80 17.76 0.76
CA GLU A 46 -5.20 18.80 -0.09
C GLU A 46 -4.18 19.66 0.67
N SER A 47 -4.52 20.11 1.89
CA SER A 47 -3.63 20.96 2.68
C SER A 47 -2.36 20.22 3.13
N CYS A 48 -2.47 18.93 3.44
CA CYS A 48 -1.32 18.08 3.79
C CYS A 48 -0.40 17.86 2.59
N PHE A 49 -0.97 17.58 1.40
CA PHE A 49 -0.19 17.45 0.17
C PHE A 49 0.50 18.76 -0.19
N ASN A 50 -0.22 19.87 -0.14
CA ASN A 50 0.32 21.20 -0.42
C ASN A 50 1.45 21.58 0.53
N TRP A 51 1.33 21.20 1.81
CA TRP A 51 2.42 21.36 2.77
C TRP A 51 3.62 20.47 2.43
N ALA A 52 3.39 19.18 2.16
CA ALA A 52 4.45 18.22 1.85
C ALA A 52 5.22 18.62 0.59
N ILE A 53 4.56 19.06 -0.47
CA ILE A 53 5.21 19.56 -1.68
C ILE A 53 6.13 20.74 -1.37
N ARG A 54 5.72 21.65 -0.48
CA ARG A 54 6.51 22.84 -0.13
C ARG A 54 7.65 22.58 0.85
N LYS A 55 7.53 21.54 1.69
CA LYS A 55 8.39 21.36 2.87
C LYS A 55 9.15 20.04 2.90
N SER A 56 8.75 19.05 2.11
CA SER A 56 9.36 17.73 2.05
C SER A 56 10.04 17.51 0.70
N THR A 57 11.23 18.09 0.53
CA THR A 57 12.08 17.78 -0.63
C THR A 57 12.42 16.29 -0.60
N PRO A 58 12.10 15.51 -1.65
CA PRO A 58 12.46 14.10 -1.69
C PRO A 58 13.98 13.95 -1.56
N ALA A 59 14.42 13.02 -0.71
CA ALA A 59 15.83 12.71 -0.62
C ALA A 59 16.36 12.26 -2.00
N PRO A 60 17.64 12.56 -2.33
CA PRO A 60 18.23 12.18 -3.61
C PRO A 60 18.28 10.66 -3.83
N TYR A 61 18.17 9.87 -2.76
CA TYR A 61 18.08 8.40 -2.76
C TYR A 61 16.64 7.89 -2.59
N SER A 62 15.64 8.76 -2.67
CA SER A 62 14.24 8.36 -2.71
C SER A 62 13.98 7.49 -3.93
N GLY A 63 13.25 6.39 -3.74
CA GLY A 63 12.80 5.54 -4.85
C GLY A 63 12.05 6.32 -5.94
N LEU A 64 11.39 7.43 -5.58
CA LEU A 64 10.71 8.31 -6.54
C LEU A 64 11.68 9.04 -7.48
N ILE A 65 12.82 9.52 -6.96
CA ILE A 65 13.84 10.19 -7.78
C ILE A 65 14.51 9.18 -8.70
N GLU A 66 14.79 7.97 -8.19
CA GLU A 66 15.35 6.89 -9.00
C GLU A 66 14.39 6.43 -10.11
N GLN A 67 13.09 6.30 -9.82
CA GLN A 67 12.06 6.02 -10.82
C GLN A 67 12.01 7.10 -11.91
N GLN A 68 12.04 8.38 -11.53
CA GLN A 68 12.06 9.49 -12.48
C GLN A 68 13.31 9.46 -13.37
N ARG A 69 14.49 9.15 -12.79
CA ARG A 69 15.75 8.98 -13.53
C ARG A 69 15.62 7.88 -14.59
N ILE A 70 15.12 6.71 -14.20
CA ILE A 70 14.92 5.57 -15.10
C ILE A 70 13.93 5.92 -16.22
N PHE A 71 12.79 6.53 -15.90
CA PHE A 71 11.80 6.91 -16.91
C PHE A 71 12.34 7.96 -17.89
N SER A 72 13.20 8.88 -17.44
CA SER A 72 13.86 9.82 -18.34
C SER A 72 14.78 9.11 -19.33
N GLN A 73 15.56 8.13 -18.87
CA GLN A 73 16.44 7.34 -19.74
C GLN A 73 15.66 6.54 -20.78
N LEU A 74 14.61 5.84 -20.36
CA LEU A 74 13.74 5.08 -21.27
C LEU A 74 13.06 5.99 -22.31
N ARG A 75 12.68 7.21 -21.93
CA ARG A 75 12.06 8.17 -22.86
C ARG A 75 13.06 8.70 -23.90
N GLN A 76 14.35 8.79 -23.56
CA GLN A 76 15.40 9.18 -24.50
C GLN A 76 15.78 8.02 -25.43
N ALA A 77 15.79 6.79 -24.93
CA ALA A 77 16.11 5.59 -25.72
C ALA A 77 15.00 5.18 -26.71
N ASN A 78 13.74 5.58 -26.45
CA ASN A 78 12.58 5.32 -27.31
C ASN A 78 12.25 6.48 -28.27
N LYS A 79 13.17 7.43 -28.46
CA LYS A 79 13.13 8.45 -29.51
C LYS A 79 14.07 8.07 -30.63
#